data_AF-A0A6N6VPK5-F1
#
_entry.id   AF-A0A6N6VPK5-F1
#
_cell.length_a   1.000
_cell.length_b   1.000
_cell.length_c   1.000
_cell.angle_alpha   90.00
_cell.angle_beta   90.00
_cell.angle_gamma   90.00
#
_symmetry.space_group_name_H-M   'P 1'
#
loop_
_entity.id
_entity.type
_entity.pdbx_description
1 polymer ?
#
loop_
_entity_poly.entity_id
_entity_poly.type
_entity_poly.pdbx_seq_one_letter_code
_entity_poly.pdbx_strand_id
1 'polypeptide(L)'
;MVLFRLIGLLLITLALMALGSDALRSLEAGTVEIRSFAELWAMLHKSSLDAFLSWVTAHAGAISGPLDTVFSYPAWAVLGVTGIVIAGLIRVTRG
;
A
#
# COMPACT_ATOMS: atom_id res chain seq x y z
N MET A 1 -1.53 15.19 -16.55
CA MET A 1 -0.19 15.58 -16.03
C MET A 1 -0.20 15.89 -14.54
N VAL A 2 -1.07 16.81 -14.07
CA VAL A 2 -1.24 17.11 -12.63
C VAL A 2 -1.87 15.94 -11.86
N LEU A 3 -2.80 15.21 -12.49
CA LEU A 3 -3.52 14.10 -11.84
C LEU A 3 -2.60 12.99 -11.31
N PHE A 4 -1.63 12.50 -12.09
CA PHE A 4 -0.68 11.47 -11.63
C PHE A 4 0.18 11.97 -10.45
N ARG A 5 0.64 13.22 -10.51
CA ARG A 5 1.33 13.85 -9.38
C ARG A 5 0.46 13.93 -8.14
N LEU A 6 -0.80 14.33 -8.30
CA LEU A 6 -1.76 14.41 -7.21
C LEU A 6 -1.99 13.03 -6.58
N ILE A 7 -2.25 12.00 -7.40
CA ILE A 7 -2.43 10.62 -6.95
C ILE A 7 -1.18 10.12 -6.22
N GLY A 8 0.01 10.35 -6.78
CA GLY A 8 1.27 9.97 -6.14
C GLY A 8 1.48 10.65 -4.80
N LEU A 9 1.21 11.95 -4.70
CA LEU A 9 1.29 12.70 -3.43
C LEU A 9 0.26 12.23 -2.40
N LEU A 10 -0.96 11.88 -2.84
CA LEU A 10 -1.97 11.29 -1.96
C LEU A 10 -1.51 9.95 -1.40
N LEU A 11 -0.95 9.06 -2.24
CA LEU A 11 -0.40 7.78 -1.78
C LEU A 11 0.76 7.96 -0.81
N ILE A 12 1.67 8.90 -1.07
CA ILE A 12 2.76 9.23 -0.15
C ILE A 12 2.21 9.77 1.17
N THR A 13 1.19 10.62 1.12
CA THR A 13 0.54 11.15 2.34
C THR A 13 -0.08 10.02 3.16
N LEU A 14 -0.82 9.12 2.51
CA LEU A 14 -1.39 7.93 3.18
C LEU A 14 -0.31 7.01 3.75
N ALA A 15 0.82 6.85 3.06
CA ALA A 15 1.96 6.09 3.55
C ALA A 15 2.54 6.70 4.84
N LEU A 16 2.73 8.02 4.88
CA LEU A 16 3.21 8.73 6.07
C LEU A 16 2.20 8.64 7.23
N MET A 17 0.90 8.71 6.95
CA MET A 17 -0.15 8.52 7.95
C MET A 17 -0.13 7.10 8.52
N ALA A 18 0.02 6.08 7.68
CA ALA A 18 0.15 4.68 8.11
C ALA A 18 1.40 4.47 8.96
N LEU A 19 2.55 4.99 8.53
CA LEU A 19 3.81 4.92 9.28
C LEU A 19 3.70 5.61 10.64
N GLY A 20 3.11 6.80 10.71
CA GLY A 20 2.90 7.52 11.96
C GLY A 20 1.96 6.77 12.92
N SER A 21 0.89 6.17 12.38
CA SER A 21 -0.03 5.34 13.18
C SER A 21 0.66 4.08 13.72
N ASP A 22 1.48 3.41 12.92
CA ASP A 22 2.24 2.23 13.36
C ASP A 22 3.32 2.59 14.39
N ALA A 23 3.98 3.76 14.24
CA ALA A 23 4.93 4.26 15.20
C ALA A 23 4.28 4.55 16.57
N LEU A 24 3.12 5.21 16.59
CA LEU A 24 2.36 5.47 17.81
C LEU A 24 1.95 4.16 18.51
N ARG A 25 1.41 3.21 17.75
CA ARG A 25 1.04 1.88 18.28
C ARG A 25 2.24 1.13 18.84
N SER A 26 3.38 1.21 18.17
CA SER A 26 4.62 0.58 18.66
C SER A 26 5.09 1.16 19.99
N LEU A 27 4.94 2.48 20.17
CA LEU A 27 5.26 3.15 21.43
C LEU A 27 4.28 2.74 22.55
N GLU A 28 2.98 2.64 22.25
CA GLU A 28 1.95 2.21 23.22
C GLU A 28 2.13 0.74 23.63
N ALA A 29 2.46 -0.14 22.69
CA ALA A 29 2.67 -1.56 22.93
C ALA A 29 4.02 -1.87 23.61
N GLY A 30 4.98 -0.94 23.55
CA GLY A 30 6.36 -1.18 24.00
C GLY A 30 7.15 -2.16 23.12
N THR A 31 6.60 -2.53 21.95
CA THR A 31 7.20 -3.43 20.96
C THR A 31 6.95 -2.88 19.55
N VAL A 32 7.79 -3.27 18.58
CA VAL A 32 7.62 -2.79 17.20
C VAL A 32 6.41 -3.49 16.57
N GLU A 33 5.33 -2.74 16.36
CA GLU A 33 4.12 -3.18 15.67
C GLU A 33 4.00 -2.47 14.31
N ILE A 34 4.17 -3.23 13.23
CA ILE A 34 4.02 -2.73 11.86
C ILE A 34 2.92 -3.53 11.20
N ARG A 35 1.93 -2.85 10.61
CA ARG A 35 0.84 -3.52 9.91
C ARG A 35 1.20 -3.84 8.47
N SER A 36 0.74 -5.00 8.02
CA SER A 36 0.77 -5.36 6.61
C SER A 36 -0.24 -4.54 5.80
N PHE A 37 -0.02 -4.46 4.49
CA PHE A 37 -0.95 -3.81 3.57
C PHE A 37 -2.34 -4.47 3.57
N ALA A 38 -2.38 -5.80 3.68
CA ALA A 38 -3.63 -6.56 3.83
C ALA A 38 -4.40 -6.14 5.09
N GLU A 39 -3.73 -6.05 6.22
CA GLU A 39 -4.36 -5.60 7.48
C GLU A 39 -4.89 -4.18 7.37
N LEU A 40 -4.13 -3.26 6.77
CA LEU A 40 -4.58 -1.88 6.54
C LEU A 40 -5.85 -1.84 5.70
N TRP A 41 -5.89 -2.57 4.58
CA TRP A 41 -7.07 -2.63 3.72
C TRP A 41 -8.24 -3.29 4.45
N ALA A 42 -8.02 -4.39 5.15
CA ALA A 42 -9.06 -5.10 5.88
C ALA A 42 -9.74 -4.21 6.93
N MET A 43 -8.98 -3.37 7.65
CA MET A 43 -9.53 -2.38 8.58
C MET A 43 -10.39 -1.31 7.88
N LEU A 44 -10.03 -0.91 6.65
CA LEU A 44 -10.81 0.07 5.89
C LEU A 44 -12.09 -0.54 5.34
N HIS A 45 -11.98 -1.69 4.67
CA HIS A 45 -13.11 -2.39 4.06
C HIS A 45 -12.80 -3.85 3.71
N LYS A 46 -12.91 -4.75 4.69
CA LYS A 46 -12.61 -6.19 4.55
C LYS A 46 -13.31 -6.87 3.36
N SER A 47 -14.61 -6.63 3.16
CA SER A 47 -15.35 -7.28 2.06
C SER A 47 -14.78 -6.96 0.68
N SER A 48 -14.20 -5.76 0.49
CA SER A 48 -13.56 -5.42 -0.79
C SER A 48 -12.23 -6.11 -1.00
N LEU A 49 -11.48 -6.34 0.09
CA LEU A 49 -10.25 -7.11 0.04
C LEU A 49 -10.53 -8.56 -0.33
N ASP A 50 -11.50 -9.19 0.33
CA ASP A 50 -11.89 -10.58 0.07
C ASP A 50 -12.38 -10.75 -1.38
N ALA A 51 -13.19 -9.81 -1.88
CA ALA A 51 -13.64 -9.79 -3.27
C ALA A 51 -12.47 -9.63 -4.26
N PHE A 52 -11.51 -8.77 -3.96
CA PHE A 52 -10.32 -8.57 -4.81
C PHE A 52 -9.45 -9.82 -4.85
N LEU A 53 -9.13 -10.43 -3.70
CA LEU A 53 -8.31 -11.65 -3.64
C LEU A 53 -9.00 -12.83 -4.35
N SER A 54 -10.31 -12.96 -4.20
CA SER A 54 -11.11 -13.95 -4.94
C SER A 54 -11.04 -13.72 -6.45
N TRP A 55 -11.21 -12.46 -6.88
CA TRP A 55 -11.11 -12.10 -8.29
C TRP A 55 -9.72 -12.38 -8.88
N VAL A 56 -8.64 -12.04 -8.16
CA VAL A 56 -7.25 -12.33 -8.55
C VAL A 56 -7.03 -13.83 -8.69
N THR A 57 -7.50 -14.61 -7.72
CA THR A 57 -7.35 -16.07 -7.74
C THR A 57 -8.07 -16.68 -8.96
N ALA A 58 -9.25 -16.16 -9.30
CA ALA A 58 -10.05 -16.66 -10.42
C ALA A 58 -9.50 -16.26 -11.80
N HIS A 59 -8.94 -15.06 -11.96
CA HIS A 59 -8.58 -14.51 -13.28
C HIS A 59 -7.08 -14.40 -13.53
N ALA A 60 -6.28 -14.43 -12.46
CA ALA A 60 -4.87 -14.09 -12.50
C ALA A 60 -4.06 -14.99 -11.54
N GLY A 61 -4.38 -16.28 -11.48
CA GLY A 61 -3.72 -17.24 -10.59
C GLY A 61 -2.19 -17.33 -10.75
N ALA A 62 -1.62 -16.92 -11.89
CA ALA A 62 -0.17 -16.85 -12.07
C ALA A 62 0.51 -15.74 -11.24
N ILE A 63 -0.23 -14.69 -10.85
CA ILE A 63 0.28 -13.57 -10.06
C ILE A 63 -0.21 -13.58 -8.60
N SER A 64 -1.01 -14.57 -8.20
CA SER A 64 -1.53 -14.66 -6.83
C SER A 64 -0.39 -14.76 -5.80
N GLY A 65 0.59 -15.63 -6.01
CA GLY A 65 1.75 -15.78 -5.11
C GLY A 65 2.56 -14.48 -4.93
N PRO A 66 3.00 -13.82 -6.02
CA PRO A 66 3.64 -12.50 -5.94
C PRO A 66 2.77 -11.45 -5.25
N LEU A 67 1.45 -11.45 -5.50
CA LEU A 67 0.54 -10.50 -4.86
C LEU A 67 0.45 -10.75 -3.36
N ASP A 68 0.25 -11.99 -2.91
CA ASP A 68 0.20 -12.33 -1.49
C ASP A 68 1.45 -11.84 -0.74
N THR A 69 2.61 -11.94 -1.40
CA THR A 69 3.88 -11.40 -0.88
C THR A 69 3.80 -9.88 -0.71
N VAL A 70 3.33 -9.12 -1.71
CA VAL A 70 3.13 -7.67 -1.60
C VAL A 70 2.13 -7.30 -0.50
N PHE A 71 1.05 -8.07 -0.36
CA PHE A 71 0.03 -7.85 0.66
C PHE A 71 0.56 -8.06 2.09
N SER A 72 1.58 -8.90 2.26
CA SER A 72 2.28 -9.11 3.54
C SER A 72 3.27 -8.00 3.91
N TYR A 73 3.70 -7.17 2.96
CA TYR A 73 4.64 -6.09 3.23
C TYR A 73 4.02 -4.97 4.07
N PRO A 74 4.84 -4.17 4.79
CA PRO A 74 4.37 -3.03 5.53
C PRO A 74 3.50 -2.09 4.69
N ALA A 75 2.34 -1.69 5.21
CA ALA A 75 1.37 -0.91 4.44
C ALA A 75 1.95 0.42 3.95
N TRP A 76 2.70 1.10 4.81
CA TRP A 76 3.38 2.36 4.46
C TRP A 76 4.41 2.16 3.35
N ALA A 77 5.09 1.01 3.27
CA ALA A 77 6.09 0.75 2.25
C ALA A 77 5.43 0.55 0.88
N VAL A 78 4.36 -0.25 0.83
CA VAL A 78 3.58 -0.50 -0.40
C VAL A 78 3.00 0.82 -0.94
N LEU A 79 2.35 1.61 -0.09
CA LEU A 79 1.77 2.90 -0.47
C LEU A 79 2.85 3.91 -0.88
N GLY A 80 3.94 4.01 -0.11
CA GLY A 80 4.99 4.99 -0.31
C GLY A 80 5.77 4.75 -1.59
N VAL A 81 6.24 3.51 -1.82
CA VAL A 81 6.96 3.15 -3.04
C VAL A 81 6.07 3.36 -4.27
N THR A 82 4.81 2.91 -4.22
CA THR A 82 3.87 3.09 -5.32
C THR A 82 3.62 4.58 -5.61
N GLY A 83 3.43 5.39 -4.56
CA GLY A 83 3.25 6.84 -4.68
C GLY A 83 4.46 7.56 -5.28
N ILE A 84 5.68 7.20 -4.85
CA ILE A 84 6.94 7.74 -5.39
C ILE A 84 7.09 7.37 -6.87
N VAL A 85 6.84 6.12 -7.24
CA VAL A 85 6.91 5.67 -8.63
C VAL A 85 5.93 6.44 -9.51
N ILE A 86 4.68 6.59 -9.08
CA ILE A 86 3.66 7.34 -9.83
C ILE A 86 4.02 8.84 -9.93
N ALA A 87 4.49 9.46 -8.85
CA ALA A 87 4.89 10.87 -8.86
C ALA A 87 6.16 11.10 -9.71
N GLY A 88 7.09 10.14 -9.70
CA GLY A 88 8.41 10.18 -10.33
C GLY A 88 8.45 9.73 -11.80
N LEU A 89 7.48 8.94 -12.27
CA LEU A 89 7.34 8.48 -13.67
C LEU A 89 7.34 9.65 -14.68
N ILE A 90 6.96 10.84 -14.22
CA ILE A 90 6.97 12.09 -15.00
C ILE A 90 8.39 12.65 -15.21
N ARG A 91 9.36 12.35 -14.33
CA ARG A 91 10.73 12.85 -14.46
C ARG A 91 11.53 12.07 -15.51
N VAL A 92 11.29 10.77 -15.62
CA VAL A 92 11.95 9.89 -16.60
C VAL A 92 11.46 10.16 -18.03
N THR A 93 10.18 10.50 -18.21
CA THR A 93 9.59 10.74 -19.54
C THR A 93 9.91 12.11 -20.15
N ARG A 94 10.65 12.97 -19.43
CA ARG A 94 11.09 14.31 -19.89
C ARG A 94 12.62 14.44 -19.99
N GLY A 95 13.36 13.35 -19.77
CA GLY A 95 14.82 13.28 -19.88
C GLY A 95 15.27 12.86 -21.26
#